data_AF-A0A7J9CVD9-F1
#
_entry.id   AF-A0A7J9CVD9-F1
#
_cell.length_a   1.000
_cell.length_b   1.000
_cell.length_c   1.000
_cell.angle_alpha   90.00
_cell.angle_beta   90.00
_cell.angle_gamma   90.00
#
_symmetry.space_group_name_H-M   'P 1'
#
loop_
_entity.id
_entity.type
_entity.pdbx_description
1 polymer ?
#
loop_
_entity_poly.entity_id
_entity_poly.type
_entity_poly.pdbx_seq_one_letter_code
_entity_poly.pdbx_strand_id
1 'polypeptide(L)'
;MSDAAGLAQFMSAVGEMARGLLTPSIPPVWERHLLGARDPPRVTCEHREYEEVEGTIVPYDDMVHRSFFFGPTEVSALRKLVPEHLRKCSTFELLTACLWRCRTIAIQANPEEEVRIICIVNARSRFNPPLPLGYYGNAFAFPVAVAQAGKLCQNPLEYSLELVKQAKNDVTEEYMKSLADLMVIKGRPHFTVIRSYLVSDVTHAGFDDADFGWGKAVYGGPAKGGVGAIPGVASFLIPFKNKKGEAGVVLPITLPARAMEIFVKELNGMLKGKPIERKPGFISSSL
;
A
#
# COMPACT_ATOMS: atom_id res chain seq x y z
N MET A 1 -2.66 -13.08 17.97
CA MET A 1 -2.84 -11.91 17.09
C MET A 1 -2.15 -12.16 15.75
N SER A 2 -2.77 -11.74 14.65
CA SER A 2 -2.44 -12.07 13.25
C SER A 2 -2.51 -10.84 12.34
N ASP A 3 -1.93 -10.95 11.15
CA ASP A 3 -2.16 -10.00 10.05
C ASP A 3 -3.42 -10.36 9.26
N ALA A 4 -3.70 -9.64 8.16
CA ALA A 4 -4.86 -9.88 7.31
C ALA A 4 -4.92 -11.32 6.75
N ALA A 5 -3.77 -11.89 6.36
CA ALA A 5 -3.71 -13.26 5.85
C ALA A 5 -4.03 -14.29 6.94
N GLY A 6 -3.49 -14.11 8.16
CA GLY A 6 -3.83 -14.98 9.29
C GLY A 6 -5.29 -14.83 9.72
N LEU A 7 -5.88 -13.62 9.64
CA LEU A 7 -7.30 -13.41 9.90
C LEU A 7 -8.19 -14.10 8.86
N ALA A 8 -7.85 -14.00 7.57
CA ALA A 8 -8.57 -14.69 6.51
C ALA A 8 -8.51 -16.21 6.67
N GLN A 9 -7.34 -16.77 7.00
CA GLN A 9 -7.20 -18.20 7.31
C GLN A 9 -8.09 -18.62 8.48
N PHE A 10 -8.16 -17.80 9.54
CA PHE A 10 -9.07 -18.05 10.65
C PHE A 10 -10.55 -18.03 10.21
N MET A 11 -10.97 -17.03 9.43
CA MET A 11 -12.34 -16.95 8.93
C MET A 11 -12.71 -18.16 8.07
N SER A 12 -11.81 -18.59 7.18
CA SER A 12 -12.00 -19.79 6.35
C SER A 12 -12.15 -21.05 7.21
N ALA A 13 -11.30 -21.23 8.22
CA ALA A 13 -11.40 -22.36 9.15
C ALA A 13 -12.74 -22.38 9.91
N VAL A 14 -13.22 -21.23 10.38
CA VAL A 14 -14.55 -21.14 11.03
C VAL A 14 -15.66 -21.45 10.03
N GLY A 15 -15.56 -20.96 8.79
CA GLY A 15 -16.52 -21.26 7.73
C GLY A 15 -16.57 -22.75 7.37
N GLU A 16 -15.43 -23.43 7.35
CA GLU A 16 -15.35 -24.88 7.19
C GLU A 16 -16.05 -25.63 8.33
N MET A 17 -15.78 -25.25 9.59
CA MET A 17 -16.42 -25.86 10.75
C MET A 17 -17.94 -25.62 10.77
N ALA A 18 -18.39 -24.42 10.39
CA ALA A 18 -19.81 -24.08 10.28
C ALA A 18 -20.53 -24.96 9.23
N ARG A 19 -19.81 -25.43 8.21
CA ARG A 19 -20.31 -26.35 7.18
C ARG A 19 -20.14 -27.83 7.54
N GLY A 20 -19.70 -28.14 8.76
CA GLY A 20 -19.61 -29.50 9.29
C GLY A 20 -18.26 -30.20 9.09
N LEU A 21 -17.21 -29.49 8.63
CA LEU A 21 -15.87 -30.08 8.58
C LEU A 21 -15.31 -30.21 10.01
N LEU A 22 -14.73 -31.37 10.31
CA LEU A 22 -14.18 -31.68 11.64
C LEU A 22 -12.83 -30.99 11.91
N THR A 23 -12.08 -30.68 10.86
CA THR A 23 -10.75 -30.06 10.93
C THR A 23 -10.60 -29.03 9.82
N PRO A 24 -9.88 -27.92 10.08
CA PRO A 24 -9.60 -26.95 9.04
C PRO A 24 -8.70 -27.53 7.95
N SER A 25 -8.91 -27.13 6.69
CA SER A 25 -8.10 -27.59 5.55
C SER A 25 -6.63 -27.15 5.67
N ILE A 26 -6.37 -26.05 6.37
CA ILE A 26 -5.03 -25.55 6.68
C ILE A 26 -4.86 -25.53 8.20
N PRO A 27 -4.12 -26.49 8.77
CA PRO A 27 -3.80 -26.50 10.20
C PRO A 27 -3.04 -25.22 10.62
N PRO A 28 -3.41 -24.58 11.73
CA PRO A 28 -2.71 -23.38 12.20
C PRO A 28 -1.31 -23.73 12.73
N VAL A 29 -0.31 -22.91 12.38
CA VAL A 29 1.09 -23.07 12.82
C VAL A 29 1.50 -21.87 13.66
N TRP A 30 2.01 -22.12 14.87
CA TRP A 30 2.43 -21.08 15.80
C TRP A 30 3.80 -20.48 15.45
N GLU A 31 4.85 -21.31 15.43
CA GLU A 31 6.26 -21.06 15.07
C GLU A 31 6.75 -19.60 15.02
N ARG A 32 6.46 -18.79 16.04
CA ARG A 32 6.81 -17.35 16.06
C ARG A 32 8.31 -17.10 16.07
N HIS A 33 9.09 -18.08 16.51
CA HIS A 33 10.55 -18.05 16.53
C HIS A 33 11.15 -17.90 15.12
N LEU A 34 10.42 -18.26 14.06
CA LEU A 34 10.87 -18.07 12.66
C LEU A 34 11.08 -16.60 12.28
N LEU A 35 10.43 -15.68 13.01
CA LEU A 35 10.58 -14.23 12.86
C LEU A 35 11.25 -13.59 14.08
N GLY A 36 12.00 -14.37 14.85
CA GLY A 36 12.79 -13.88 15.97
C GLY A 36 13.99 -13.06 15.51
N ALA A 37 14.43 -12.13 16.36
CA ALA A 37 15.71 -11.47 16.19
C ALA A 37 16.87 -12.48 16.34
N ARG A 38 18.00 -12.15 15.73
CA ARG A 38 19.26 -12.87 15.90
C ARG A 38 19.85 -12.63 17.28
N ASP A 39 20.77 -13.50 17.69
CA ASP A 39 21.55 -13.35 18.92
C ASP A 39 23.06 -13.38 18.59
N PRO A 40 23.78 -12.24 18.71
CA PRO A 40 23.27 -10.92 19.06
C PRO A 40 22.47 -10.27 17.91
N PRO A 41 21.53 -9.35 18.21
CA PRO A 41 20.77 -8.64 17.19
C PRO A 41 21.71 -7.69 16.42
N ARG A 42 21.61 -7.67 15.08
CA ARG A 42 22.43 -6.83 14.20
C ARG A 42 21.61 -6.27 13.05
N VAL A 43 21.37 -4.96 13.03
CA VAL A 43 20.74 -4.31 11.87
C VAL A 43 21.68 -4.35 10.67
N THR A 44 21.21 -4.88 9.54
CA THR A 44 22.01 -5.12 8.32
C THR A 44 21.44 -4.44 7.08
N CYS A 45 20.19 -3.96 7.14
CA CYS A 45 19.52 -3.23 6.08
C CYS A 45 19.16 -1.82 6.55
N GLU A 46 19.01 -0.90 5.60
CA GLU A 46 18.43 0.41 5.85
C GLU A 46 16.91 0.27 6.03
N HIS A 47 16.39 0.83 7.12
CA HIS A 47 14.97 0.79 7.46
C HIS A 47 14.39 2.20 7.53
N ARG A 48 14.21 2.81 6.35
CA ARG A 48 13.74 4.20 6.20
C ARG A 48 12.38 4.45 6.81
N GLU A 49 11.57 3.41 6.93
CA GLU A 49 10.27 3.44 7.59
C GLU A 49 10.35 3.76 9.09
N TYR A 50 11.51 3.61 9.74
CA TYR A 50 11.70 3.90 11.18
C TYR A 50 12.76 4.99 11.43
N GLU A 51 12.98 5.85 10.44
CA GLU A 51 13.79 7.06 10.61
C GLU A 51 13.01 8.13 11.35
N GLU A 52 13.69 8.85 12.24
CA GLU A 52 13.15 10.07 12.83
C GLU A 52 13.21 11.18 11.77
N VAL A 53 12.03 11.64 11.35
CA VAL A 53 11.88 12.70 10.36
C VAL A 53 11.18 13.87 11.00
N GLU A 54 11.81 15.04 10.95
CA GLU A 54 11.14 16.28 11.35
C GLU A 54 10.21 16.78 10.23
N GLY A 55 9.02 17.22 10.62
CA GLY A 55 8.06 17.81 9.70
C GLY A 55 6.65 17.84 10.26
N THR A 56 5.75 18.47 9.53
CA THR A 56 4.34 18.53 9.88
C THR A 56 3.55 17.44 9.14
N ILE A 57 2.50 16.96 9.79
CA ILE A 57 1.49 16.15 9.11
C ILE A 57 0.59 17.11 8.31
N VAL A 58 0.09 16.66 7.16
CA VAL A 58 -0.84 17.44 6.32
C VAL A 58 -2.02 17.92 7.20
N PRO A 59 -2.37 19.22 7.18
CA PRO A 59 -3.47 19.77 7.99
C PRO A 59 -4.79 19.02 7.79
N TYR A 60 -5.57 18.86 8.87
CA TYR A 60 -6.80 18.08 8.92
C TYR A 60 -8.07 18.85 8.60
N ASP A 61 -7.96 20.10 8.19
CA ASP A 61 -9.11 20.95 7.95
C ASP A 61 -9.78 20.58 6.62
N ASP A 62 -11.12 20.53 6.62
CA ASP A 62 -11.95 20.31 5.43
C ASP A 62 -11.60 19.03 4.63
N MET A 63 -11.47 17.92 5.34
CA MET A 63 -11.12 16.62 4.76
C MET A 63 -12.31 15.98 4.03
N VAL A 64 -12.11 15.65 2.75
CA VAL A 64 -13.10 14.99 1.89
C VAL A 64 -12.67 13.57 1.59
N HIS A 65 -13.59 12.62 1.80
CA HIS A 65 -13.42 11.23 1.45
C HIS A 65 -14.05 10.91 0.08
N ARG A 66 -13.29 10.29 -0.82
CA ARG A 66 -13.79 9.78 -2.11
C ARG A 66 -13.27 8.37 -2.38
N SER A 67 -14.01 7.62 -3.18
CA SER A 67 -13.62 6.29 -3.64
C SER A 67 -13.50 6.25 -5.15
N PHE A 68 -12.43 5.64 -5.65
CA PHE A 68 -12.13 5.53 -7.07
C PHE A 68 -12.11 4.06 -7.48
N PHE A 69 -12.80 3.72 -8.57
CA PHE A 69 -12.81 2.38 -9.13
C PHE A 69 -11.80 2.28 -10.27
N PHE A 70 -11.02 1.21 -10.28
CA PHE A 70 -10.04 0.87 -11.31
C PHE A 70 -10.38 -0.52 -11.85
N GLY A 71 -11.05 -0.55 -13.00
CA GLY A 71 -11.31 -1.77 -13.76
C GLY A 71 -10.17 -2.10 -14.73
N PRO A 72 -10.34 -3.14 -15.56
CA PRO A 72 -9.40 -3.50 -16.62
C PRO A 72 -9.09 -2.34 -17.56
N THR A 73 -10.09 -1.51 -17.87
CA THR A 73 -9.94 -0.33 -18.76
C THR A 73 -9.02 0.72 -18.14
N GLU A 74 -9.23 1.11 -16.88
CA GLU A 74 -8.41 2.10 -16.19
C GLU A 74 -6.98 1.60 -15.98
N VAL A 75 -6.82 0.34 -15.56
CA VAL A 75 -5.50 -0.28 -15.39
C VAL A 75 -4.74 -0.35 -16.73
N SER A 76 -5.43 -0.68 -17.82
CA SER A 76 -4.84 -0.68 -19.16
C SER A 76 -4.42 0.73 -19.60
N ALA A 77 -5.23 1.75 -19.33
CA ALA A 77 -4.90 3.14 -19.63
C ALA A 77 -3.61 3.59 -18.89
N LEU A 78 -3.51 3.32 -17.59
CA LEU A 78 -2.30 3.63 -16.81
C LEU A 78 -1.07 2.86 -17.31
N ARG A 79 -1.24 1.58 -17.69
CA ARG A 79 -0.14 0.74 -18.18
C ARG A 79 0.42 1.22 -19.53
N LYS A 80 -0.37 1.94 -20.32
CA LYS A 80 0.10 2.57 -21.57
C LYS A 80 1.02 3.78 -21.31
N LEU A 81 0.96 4.37 -20.12
CA LEU A 81 1.80 5.51 -19.73
C LEU A 81 3.23 5.12 -19.32
N VAL A 82 3.54 3.82 -19.23
CA VAL A 82 4.87 3.34 -18.86
C VAL A 82 5.55 2.61 -20.03
N PRO A 83 6.89 2.64 -20.11
CA PRO A 83 7.66 1.91 -21.11
C PRO A 83 7.37 0.42 -21.11
N GLU A 84 7.56 -0.22 -22.27
CA GLU A 84 7.23 -1.63 -22.48
C GLU A 84 7.86 -2.58 -21.45
N HIS A 85 9.12 -2.34 -21.08
CA HIS A 85 9.83 -3.16 -20.10
C HIS A 85 9.22 -3.09 -18.68
N LEU A 86 8.53 -2.00 -18.34
CA LEU A 86 7.81 -1.84 -17.06
C LEU A 86 6.33 -2.25 -17.12
N ARG A 87 5.78 -2.55 -18.31
CA ARG A 87 4.37 -2.95 -18.45
C ARG A 87 4.05 -4.27 -17.75
N LYS A 88 5.04 -5.09 -17.41
CA LYS A 88 4.87 -6.32 -16.62
C LYS A 88 4.76 -6.07 -15.10
N CYS A 89 4.67 -4.82 -14.65
CA CYS A 89 4.40 -4.48 -13.24
C CYS A 89 3.05 -5.02 -12.76
N SER A 90 2.93 -5.28 -11.46
CA SER A 90 1.65 -5.68 -10.87
C SER A 90 0.66 -4.50 -10.85
N THR A 91 -0.63 -4.79 -10.78
CA THR A 91 -1.66 -3.75 -10.61
C THR A 91 -1.42 -2.92 -9.35
N PHE A 92 -1.01 -3.57 -8.25
CA PHE A 92 -0.59 -2.87 -7.03
C PHE A 92 0.53 -1.86 -7.30
N GLU A 93 1.64 -2.28 -7.91
CA GLU A 93 2.78 -1.39 -8.20
C GLU A 93 2.36 -0.18 -9.04
N LEU A 94 1.57 -0.43 -10.09
CA LEU A 94 1.11 0.60 -11.01
C LEU A 94 0.17 1.61 -10.34
N LEU A 95 -0.83 1.12 -9.59
CA LEU A 95 -1.76 1.98 -8.89
C LEU A 95 -1.05 2.76 -7.77
N THR A 96 -0.24 2.12 -6.95
CA THR A 96 0.53 2.77 -5.87
C THR A 96 1.42 3.89 -6.41
N ALA A 97 2.13 3.68 -7.52
CA ALA A 97 2.94 4.70 -8.18
C ALA A 97 2.10 5.89 -8.68
N CYS A 98 0.98 5.59 -9.36
CA CYS A 98 0.05 6.61 -9.85
C CYS A 98 -0.52 7.44 -8.69
N LEU A 99 -0.93 6.79 -7.62
CA LEU A 99 -1.49 7.44 -6.44
C LEU A 99 -0.49 8.30 -5.72
N TRP A 100 0.75 7.81 -5.56
CA TRP A 100 1.82 8.59 -4.95
C TRP A 100 2.03 9.90 -5.70
N ARG A 101 2.18 9.81 -7.02
CA ARG A 101 2.39 10.95 -7.89
C ARG A 101 1.21 11.91 -7.81
N CYS A 102 -0.02 11.44 -8.06
CA CYS A 102 -1.23 12.27 -8.02
C CYS A 102 -1.43 12.94 -6.67
N ARG A 103 -1.21 12.21 -5.56
CA ARG A 103 -1.34 12.75 -4.20
C ARG A 103 -0.30 13.83 -3.93
N THR A 104 0.96 13.61 -4.28
CA THR A 104 2.04 14.59 -4.08
C THR A 104 1.75 15.89 -4.84
N ILE A 105 1.26 15.79 -6.08
CA ILE A 105 0.82 16.96 -6.85
C ILE A 105 -0.34 17.67 -6.15
N ALA A 106 -1.33 16.91 -5.69
CA ALA A 106 -2.55 17.42 -5.11
C ALA A 106 -2.33 18.18 -3.80
N ILE A 107 -1.42 17.70 -2.95
CA ILE A 107 -1.08 18.37 -1.69
C ILE A 107 -0.14 19.55 -1.87
N GLN A 108 0.37 19.77 -3.10
CA GLN A 108 1.27 20.88 -3.44
C GLN A 108 2.47 20.98 -2.49
N ALA A 109 3.07 19.82 -2.17
CA ALA A 109 4.24 19.75 -1.31
C ALA A 109 5.39 20.62 -1.85
N ASN A 110 6.24 21.15 -0.96
CA ASN A 110 7.40 21.93 -1.37
C ASN A 110 8.28 21.06 -2.29
N PRO A 111 8.69 21.54 -3.48
CA PRO A 111 9.47 20.75 -4.43
C PRO A 111 10.74 20.10 -3.85
N GLU A 112 11.37 20.74 -2.87
CA GLU A 112 12.59 20.24 -2.21
C GLU A 112 12.30 19.28 -1.05
N GLU A 113 11.04 19.18 -0.62
CA GLU A 113 10.63 18.31 0.48
C GLU A 113 10.57 16.84 0.05
N GLU A 114 11.03 15.96 0.94
CA GLU A 114 10.87 14.53 0.75
C GLU A 114 9.41 14.11 0.93
N VAL A 115 8.89 13.34 -0.01
CA VAL A 115 7.65 12.60 0.12
C VAL A 115 7.95 11.12 0.15
N ARG A 116 7.15 10.38 0.92
CA ARG A 116 7.36 8.95 1.18
C ARG A 116 6.10 8.17 0.84
N ILE A 117 6.26 6.99 0.23
CA ILE A 117 5.18 6.02 0.09
C ILE A 117 5.57 4.69 0.73
N ILE A 118 4.71 4.21 1.62
CA ILE A 118 4.88 2.97 2.36
C ILE A 118 4.00 1.91 1.71
N CYS A 119 4.59 0.76 1.40
CA CYS A 119 3.87 -0.40 0.90
C CYS A 119 3.89 -1.51 1.96
N ILE A 120 2.76 -2.17 2.20
CA ILE A 120 2.77 -3.38 3.04
C ILE A 120 3.13 -4.58 2.17
N VAL A 121 4.22 -5.28 2.50
CA VAL A 121 4.70 -6.44 1.73
C VAL A 121 4.62 -7.70 2.57
N ASN A 122 3.77 -8.65 2.14
CA ASN A 122 3.72 -9.99 2.73
C ASN A 122 5.06 -10.71 2.47
N ALA A 123 5.73 -11.10 3.54
CA ALA A 123 7.07 -11.68 3.51
C ALA A 123 7.06 -13.22 3.59
N ARG A 124 5.91 -13.88 3.73
CA ARG A 124 5.83 -15.36 3.88
C ARG A 124 6.60 -16.11 2.81
N SER A 125 6.48 -15.69 1.55
CA SER A 125 7.15 -16.29 0.40
C SER A 125 8.59 -15.80 0.18
N ARG A 126 9.11 -14.92 1.04
CA ARG A 126 10.46 -14.35 0.94
C ARG A 126 11.51 -15.21 1.66
N PHE A 127 11.09 -16.08 2.56
CA PHE A 127 11.96 -17.00 3.30
C PHE A 127 12.33 -18.22 2.45
N ASN A 128 13.48 -18.83 2.73
CA ASN A 128 13.89 -20.11 2.14
C ASN A 128 14.21 -21.16 3.23
N PRO A 129 13.34 -22.16 3.46
CA PRO A 129 12.05 -22.36 2.79
C PRO A 129 11.02 -21.26 3.16
N PRO A 130 9.96 -21.08 2.36
CA PRO A 130 8.86 -20.18 2.71
C PRO A 130 8.28 -20.49 4.09
N LEU A 131 7.70 -19.48 4.75
CA LEU A 131 7.00 -19.72 6.01
C LEU A 131 5.88 -20.76 5.82
N PRO A 132 5.60 -21.60 6.84
CA PRO A 132 4.57 -22.62 6.75
C PRO A 132 3.24 -22.04 6.28
N LEU A 133 2.51 -22.76 5.42
CA LEU A 133 1.21 -22.31 4.92
C LEU A 133 0.24 -21.94 6.04
N GLY A 134 0.29 -22.66 7.17
CA GLY A 134 -0.53 -22.41 8.34
C GLY A 134 -0.06 -21.27 9.26
N TYR A 135 1.06 -20.59 8.94
CA TYR A 135 1.59 -19.51 9.76
C TYR A 135 0.64 -18.30 9.76
N TYR A 136 -0.06 -18.13 10.88
CA TYR A 136 -1.08 -17.10 11.04
C TYR A 136 -0.57 -15.84 11.74
N GLY A 137 0.72 -15.78 12.13
CA GLY A 137 1.32 -14.58 12.71
C GLY A 137 1.46 -13.43 11.72
N ASN A 138 1.88 -12.26 12.20
CA ASN A 138 2.26 -11.15 11.32
C ASN A 138 3.54 -11.52 10.57
N ALA A 139 3.53 -11.47 9.25
CA ALA A 139 4.71 -11.74 8.42
C ALA A 139 4.76 -10.75 7.25
N PHE A 140 4.97 -9.47 7.55
CA PHE A 140 5.06 -8.41 6.56
C PHE A 140 6.05 -7.32 6.98
N ALA A 141 6.50 -6.53 6.02
CA ALA A 141 7.31 -5.33 6.22
C ALA A 141 6.61 -4.08 5.66
N PHE A 142 7.14 -2.91 6.00
CA PHE A 142 6.68 -1.60 5.56
C PHE A 142 7.76 -0.86 4.72
N PRO A 143 8.32 -1.45 3.65
CA PRO A 143 9.33 -0.75 2.85
C PRO A 143 8.81 0.60 2.34
N VAL A 144 9.74 1.56 2.24
CA VAL A 144 9.44 2.94 1.84
C VAL A 144 10.16 3.28 0.55
N ALA A 145 9.43 3.84 -0.40
CA ALA A 145 10.01 4.62 -1.48
C ALA A 145 10.03 6.10 -1.09
N VAL A 146 11.18 6.75 -1.26
CA VAL A 146 11.42 8.16 -0.92
C VAL A 146 11.80 8.93 -2.18
N ALA A 147 11.23 10.11 -2.37
CA ALA A 147 11.58 11.01 -3.46
C ALA A 147 11.38 12.47 -3.05
N GLN A 148 12.11 13.38 -3.69
CA GLN A 148 11.75 14.81 -3.64
C GLN A 148 10.42 15.04 -4.37
N ALA A 149 9.54 15.85 -3.79
CA ALA A 149 8.22 16.13 -4.35
C ALA A 149 8.31 16.69 -5.77
N GLY A 150 9.28 17.58 -6.02
CA GLY A 150 9.53 18.17 -7.33
C GLY A 150 9.87 17.11 -8.39
N LYS A 151 10.80 16.20 -8.07
CA LYS A 151 11.17 15.09 -8.95
C LYS A 151 9.98 14.19 -9.24
N LEU A 152 9.20 13.83 -8.23
CA LEU A 152 8.02 12.98 -8.42
C LEU A 152 6.95 13.66 -9.30
N CYS A 153 6.79 14.98 -9.16
CA CYS A 153 5.82 15.76 -9.93
C CYS A 153 6.22 15.95 -11.40
N GLN A 154 7.50 16.20 -11.66
CA GLN A 154 8.03 16.55 -12.98
C GLN A 154 8.32 15.33 -13.85
N ASN A 155 8.69 14.20 -13.25
CA ASN A 155 9.00 12.98 -13.98
C ASN A 155 7.74 12.20 -14.40
N PRO A 156 7.83 11.39 -15.47
CA PRO A 156 6.79 10.45 -15.89
C PRO A 156 6.45 9.40 -14.82
N LEU A 157 5.32 8.72 -15.00
CA LEU A 157 4.84 7.66 -14.10
C LEU A 157 5.88 6.55 -13.86
N GLU A 158 6.72 6.27 -14.85
CA GLU A 158 7.81 5.30 -14.76
C GLU A 158 8.73 5.57 -13.55
N TYR A 159 9.06 6.82 -13.26
CA TYR A 159 9.95 7.18 -12.16
C TYR A 159 9.38 6.75 -10.81
N SER A 160 8.12 7.08 -10.55
CA SER A 160 7.43 6.63 -9.33
C SER A 160 7.24 5.11 -9.29
N LEU A 161 7.06 4.47 -10.45
CA LEU A 161 6.87 3.02 -10.55
C LEU A 161 8.16 2.26 -10.22
N GLU A 162 9.30 2.70 -10.75
CA GLU A 162 10.60 2.10 -10.45
C GLU A 162 10.92 2.17 -8.95
N LEU A 163 10.68 3.31 -8.32
CA LEU A 163 10.89 3.47 -6.88
C LEU A 163 9.99 2.54 -6.05
N VAL A 164 8.71 2.43 -6.39
CA VAL A 164 7.77 1.50 -5.71
C VAL A 164 8.19 0.05 -5.92
N LYS A 165 8.61 -0.32 -7.12
CA LYS A 165 9.11 -1.67 -7.43
C LYS A 165 10.37 -1.99 -6.63
N GLN A 166 11.31 -1.05 -6.56
CA GLN A 166 12.54 -1.20 -5.80
C GLN A 166 12.23 -1.44 -4.32
N ALA A 167 11.46 -0.55 -3.69
CA ALA A 167 11.08 -0.69 -2.28
C ALA A 167 10.41 -2.04 -1.98
N LYS A 168 9.53 -2.53 -2.87
CA LYS A 168 8.90 -3.84 -2.71
C LYS A 168 9.89 -5.02 -2.84
N ASN A 169 10.91 -4.87 -3.69
CA ASN A 169 11.92 -5.89 -3.94
C ASN A 169 13.00 -5.93 -2.85
N ASP A 170 13.23 -4.82 -2.15
CA ASP A 170 14.17 -4.75 -1.02
C ASP A 170 13.74 -5.66 0.14
N VAL A 171 12.45 -5.99 0.24
CA VAL A 171 11.91 -6.94 1.22
C VAL A 171 12.31 -8.37 0.86
N THR A 172 13.48 -8.75 1.36
CA THR A 172 14.06 -10.09 1.31
C THR A 172 13.97 -10.78 2.67
N GLU A 173 14.38 -12.05 2.76
CA GLU A 173 14.55 -12.72 4.05
C GLU A 173 15.52 -11.96 4.97
N GLU A 174 16.64 -11.46 4.42
CA GLU A 174 17.62 -10.68 5.20
C GLU A 174 17.02 -9.36 5.71
N TYR A 175 16.21 -8.69 4.89
CA TYR A 175 15.48 -7.49 5.31
C TYR A 175 14.56 -7.78 6.51
N MET A 176 13.85 -8.93 6.49
CA MET A 176 13.00 -9.33 7.62
C MET A 176 13.80 -9.65 8.89
N LYS A 177 14.98 -10.28 8.76
CA LYS A 177 15.88 -10.54 9.89
C LYS A 177 16.44 -9.24 10.47
N SER A 178 16.90 -8.33 9.61
CA SER A 178 17.34 -6.98 9.99
C SER A 178 16.24 -6.20 10.71
N LEU A 179 15.00 -6.30 10.22
CA LEU A 179 13.84 -5.67 10.82
C LEU A 179 13.56 -6.21 12.22
N ALA A 180 13.61 -7.55 12.41
CA ALA A 180 13.42 -8.16 13.72
C ALA A 180 14.47 -7.68 14.73
N ASP A 181 15.74 -7.58 14.30
CA ASP A 181 16.83 -7.05 15.13
C ASP A 181 16.60 -5.59 15.50
N LEU A 182 16.20 -4.76 14.53
CA LEU A 182 15.85 -3.36 14.76
C LEU A 182 14.74 -3.22 15.81
N MET A 183 13.71 -4.07 15.75
CA MET A 183 12.59 -4.06 16.69
C MET A 183 13.03 -4.35 18.12
N VAL A 184 14.01 -5.24 18.31
CA VAL A 184 14.59 -5.53 19.62
C VAL A 184 15.47 -4.37 20.09
N ILE A 185 16.35 -3.86 19.23
CA ILE A 185 17.30 -2.79 19.57
C ILE A 185 16.59 -1.47 19.89
N LYS A 186 15.60 -1.07 19.08
CA LYS A 186 14.90 0.21 19.21
C LYS A 186 13.59 0.14 20.02
N GLY A 187 13.26 -1.01 20.60
CA GLY A 187 12.05 -1.16 21.43
C GLY A 187 10.74 -1.00 20.64
N ARG A 188 10.68 -1.53 19.42
CA ARG A 188 9.51 -1.49 18.51
C ARG A 188 9.02 -0.07 18.21
N PRO A 189 9.84 0.75 17.51
CA PRO A 189 9.45 2.09 17.13
C PRO A 189 8.23 2.07 16.20
N HIS A 190 7.45 3.14 16.23
CA HIS A 190 6.42 3.37 15.21
C HIS A 190 7.08 3.73 13.89
N PHE A 191 6.45 3.33 12.77
CA PHE A 191 6.90 3.80 11.48
C PHE A 191 6.61 5.30 11.29
N THR A 192 7.41 5.97 10.48
CA THR A 192 7.31 7.40 10.20
C THR A 192 6.03 7.70 9.43
N VAL A 193 5.12 8.46 10.04
CA VAL A 193 3.89 8.94 9.37
C VAL A 193 4.07 10.30 8.69
N ILE A 194 5.10 11.05 9.08
CA ILE A 194 5.40 12.37 8.55
C ILE A 194 5.74 12.25 7.06
N ARG A 195 5.09 13.09 6.24
CA ARG A 195 5.24 13.13 4.77
C ARG A 195 5.02 11.77 4.08
N SER A 196 4.40 10.83 4.78
CA SER A 196 4.24 9.45 4.36
C SER A 196 2.80 9.18 3.95
N TYR A 197 2.66 8.38 2.90
CA TYR A 197 1.38 7.84 2.46
C TYR A 197 1.49 6.33 2.40
N LEU A 198 0.60 5.62 3.08
CA LEU A 198 0.61 4.16 3.15
C LEU A 198 -0.42 3.58 2.20
N VAL A 199 -0.01 2.61 1.39
CA VAL A 199 -0.93 1.82 0.56
C VAL A 199 -0.82 0.35 0.94
N SER A 200 -1.95 -0.23 1.29
CA SER A 200 -2.08 -1.65 1.60
C SER A 200 -2.97 -2.34 0.57
N ASP A 201 -2.62 -3.56 0.19
CA ASP A 201 -3.41 -4.37 -0.75
C ASP A 201 -4.12 -5.49 -0.01
N VAL A 202 -5.45 -5.52 -0.11
CA VAL A 202 -6.28 -6.61 0.42
C VAL A 202 -7.07 -7.32 -0.68
N THR A 203 -6.77 -7.04 -1.96
CA THR A 203 -7.40 -7.71 -3.12
C THR A 203 -7.14 -9.21 -3.16
N HIS A 204 -6.08 -9.66 -2.48
CA HIS A 204 -5.69 -11.07 -2.39
C HIS A 204 -5.73 -11.60 -0.94
N ALA A 205 -6.41 -10.89 -0.03
CA ALA A 205 -6.53 -11.35 1.35
C ALA A 205 -7.46 -12.55 1.51
N GLY A 206 -8.39 -12.79 0.56
CA GLY A 206 -9.34 -13.91 0.61
C GLY A 206 -10.52 -13.68 1.54
N PHE A 207 -10.84 -12.43 1.88
CA PHE A 207 -12.01 -12.13 2.74
C PHE A 207 -13.35 -12.44 2.05
N ASP A 208 -13.39 -12.38 0.73
CA ASP A 208 -14.54 -12.72 -0.11
C ASP A 208 -14.71 -14.24 -0.32
N ASP A 209 -13.72 -15.04 0.05
CA ASP A 209 -13.80 -16.51 0.00
C ASP A 209 -14.43 -17.14 1.24
N ALA A 210 -14.70 -16.36 2.30
CA ALA A 210 -15.33 -16.85 3.51
C ALA A 210 -16.77 -17.34 3.22
N ASP A 211 -17.06 -18.59 3.58
CA ASP A 211 -18.36 -19.24 3.44
C ASP A 211 -18.71 -20.02 4.71
N PHE A 212 -19.75 -19.56 5.40
CA PHE A 212 -20.26 -20.15 6.65
C PHE A 212 -21.49 -21.05 6.43
N GLY A 213 -21.85 -21.36 5.18
CA GLY A 213 -23.02 -22.17 4.81
C GLY A 213 -24.07 -21.43 3.98
N TRP A 214 -23.90 -20.12 3.78
CA TRP A 214 -24.78 -19.28 2.94
C TRP A 214 -24.16 -18.91 1.59
N GLY A 215 -23.01 -19.51 1.26
CA GLY A 215 -22.19 -19.15 0.11
C GLY A 215 -21.13 -18.10 0.45
N LYS A 216 -20.30 -17.78 -0.55
CA LYS A 216 -19.21 -16.82 -0.43
C LYS A 216 -19.69 -15.41 -0.07
N ALA A 217 -18.87 -14.68 0.67
CA ALA A 217 -19.16 -13.30 1.03
C ALA A 217 -19.29 -12.41 -0.23
N VAL A 218 -20.33 -11.56 -0.24
CA VAL A 218 -20.56 -10.58 -1.33
C VAL A 218 -19.51 -9.47 -1.32
N TYR A 219 -18.93 -9.17 -0.16
CA TYR A 219 -17.87 -8.20 0.05
C TYR A 219 -17.04 -8.58 1.28
N GLY A 220 -15.73 -8.44 1.17
CA GLY A 220 -14.79 -8.62 2.27
C GLY A 220 -13.68 -7.57 2.19
N GLY A 221 -13.54 -6.75 3.23
CA GLY A 221 -12.54 -5.69 3.24
C GLY A 221 -12.57 -4.82 4.49
N PRO A 222 -11.65 -3.83 4.57
CA PRO A 222 -11.55 -2.90 5.68
C PRO A 222 -12.86 -2.15 5.93
N ALA A 223 -13.22 -2.02 7.21
CA ALA A 223 -14.41 -1.27 7.64
C ALA A 223 -14.25 0.26 7.50
N LYS A 224 -13.01 0.74 7.39
CA LYS A 224 -12.68 2.15 7.21
C LYS A 224 -11.70 2.30 6.05
N GLY A 225 -11.87 3.37 5.27
CA GLY A 225 -11.03 3.67 4.10
C GLY A 225 -9.59 4.09 4.40
N GLY A 226 -9.14 4.03 5.66
CA GLY A 226 -7.77 4.35 6.06
C GLY A 226 -7.29 3.53 7.26
N VAL A 227 -5.97 3.41 7.38
CA VAL A 227 -5.25 2.79 8.52
C VAL A 227 -4.95 3.86 9.58
N GLY A 228 -5.25 3.55 10.84
CA GLY A 228 -4.83 4.35 12.00
C GLY A 228 -5.80 5.46 12.39
N ALA A 229 -5.40 6.22 13.41
CA ALA A 229 -6.19 7.33 13.96
C ALA A 229 -6.18 8.60 13.07
N ILE A 230 -5.38 8.59 11.99
CA ILE A 230 -5.06 9.77 11.21
C ILE A 230 -5.72 9.71 9.82
N PRO A 231 -6.74 10.54 9.54
CA PRO A 231 -7.33 10.65 8.21
C PRO A 231 -6.30 11.00 7.14
N GLY A 232 -6.35 10.32 5.99
CA GLY A 232 -5.54 10.67 4.80
C GLY A 232 -4.08 10.18 4.78
N VAL A 233 -3.65 9.42 5.80
CA VAL A 233 -2.30 8.81 5.85
C VAL A 233 -2.25 7.48 5.12
N ALA A 234 -3.38 6.77 5.00
CA ALA A 234 -3.38 5.42 4.44
C ALA A 234 -4.62 5.14 3.59
N SER A 235 -4.45 4.28 2.60
CA SER A 235 -5.51 3.76 1.75
C SER A 235 -5.34 2.26 1.50
N PHE A 236 -6.45 1.60 1.17
CA PHE A 236 -6.48 0.19 0.83
C PHE A 236 -6.89 -0.01 -0.63
N LEU A 237 -6.21 -0.91 -1.33
CA LEU A 237 -6.73 -1.49 -2.56
C LEU A 237 -7.67 -2.65 -2.18
N ILE A 238 -8.95 -2.49 -2.48
CA ILE A 238 -10.00 -3.41 -2.05
C ILE A 238 -10.63 -4.07 -3.29
N PRO A 239 -10.84 -5.40 -3.30
CA PRO A 239 -11.50 -6.06 -4.42
C PRO A 239 -12.95 -5.58 -4.48
N PHE A 240 -13.42 -5.19 -5.67
CA PHE A 240 -14.75 -4.64 -5.84
C PHE A 240 -15.35 -5.02 -7.18
N LYS A 241 -16.66 -5.29 -7.18
CA LYS A 241 -17.45 -5.52 -8.39
C LYS A 241 -18.42 -4.37 -8.58
N ASN A 242 -18.31 -3.66 -9.70
CA ASN A 242 -19.16 -2.50 -9.96
C ASN A 242 -20.60 -2.90 -10.33
N LYS A 243 -21.50 -1.92 -10.48
CA LYS A 243 -22.92 -2.14 -10.82
C LYS A 243 -23.13 -2.87 -12.16
N LYS A 244 -22.13 -2.87 -13.05
CA LYS A 244 -22.16 -3.58 -14.34
C LYS A 244 -21.63 -5.01 -14.23
N GLY A 245 -21.22 -5.43 -13.03
CA GLY A 245 -20.64 -6.75 -12.80
C GLY A 245 -19.16 -6.86 -13.18
N GLU A 246 -18.49 -5.76 -13.49
CA GLU A 246 -17.06 -5.76 -13.80
C GLU A 246 -16.24 -5.76 -12.51
N ALA A 247 -15.31 -6.73 -12.42
CA ALA A 247 -14.38 -6.84 -11.31
C ALA A 247 -13.24 -5.83 -11.47
N GLY A 248 -12.84 -5.22 -10.37
CA GLY A 248 -11.73 -4.27 -10.32
C GLY A 248 -11.32 -3.97 -8.89
N VAL A 249 -10.64 -2.86 -8.72
CA VAL A 249 -10.13 -2.40 -7.43
C VAL A 249 -10.84 -1.10 -7.06
N VAL A 250 -11.33 -1.00 -5.83
CA VAL A 250 -11.76 0.28 -5.26
C VAL A 250 -10.69 0.82 -4.32
N LEU A 251 -10.41 2.11 -4.44
CA LEU A 251 -9.50 2.86 -3.59
C LEU A 251 -10.26 4.00 -2.91
N PRO A 252 -10.54 3.89 -1.60
CA PRO A 252 -10.90 5.03 -0.77
C PRO A 252 -9.67 5.89 -0.47
N ILE A 253 -9.80 7.21 -0.57
CA ILE A 253 -8.77 8.18 -0.22
C ILE A 253 -9.41 9.42 0.41
N THR A 254 -8.75 9.97 1.42
CA THR A 254 -9.16 11.21 2.09
C THR A 254 -8.08 12.27 1.91
N LEU A 255 -8.47 13.46 1.43
CA LEU A 255 -7.60 14.61 1.22
C LEU A 255 -8.37 15.90 1.58
N PRO A 256 -7.68 17.01 1.90
CA PRO A 256 -8.34 18.32 1.98
C PRO A 256 -9.13 18.61 0.70
N ALA A 257 -10.29 19.27 0.78
CA ALA A 257 -11.22 19.43 -0.35
C ALA A 257 -10.53 19.97 -1.61
N ARG A 258 -9.72 21.02 -1.47
CA ARG A 258 -8.93 21.60 -2.58
C ARG A 258 -7.94 20.60 -3.19
N ALA A 259 -7.24 19.84 -2.34
CA ALA A 259 -6.32 18.81 -2.82
C ALA A 259 -7.08 17.69 -3.55
N MET A 260 -8.27 17.31 -3.07
CA MET A 260 -9.11 16.30 -3.72
C MET A 260 -9.51 16.71 -5.15
N GLU A 261 -9.82 17.98 -5.39
CA GLU A 261 -10.12 18.47 -6.74
C GLU A 261 -8.93 18.34 -7.70
N ILE A 262 -7.74 18.72 -7.23
CA ILE A 262 -6.49 18.58 -8.00
C ILE A 262 -6.19 17.10 -8.25
N PHE A 263 -6.34 16.25 -7.22
CA PHE A 263 -6.13 14.80 -7.33
C PHE A 263 -7.02 14.18 -8.40
N VAL A 264 -8.33 14.50 -8.39
CA VAL A 264 -9.30 14.01 -9.38
C VAL A 264 -8.92 14.47 -10.79
N LYS A 265 -8.47 15.72 -10.95
CA LYS A 265 -8.05 16.26 -12.24
C LYS A 265 -6.82 15.53 -12.79
N GLU A 266 -5.80 15.34 -11.95
CA GLU A 266 -4.56 14.64 -12.32
C GLU A 266 -4.82 13.17 -12.68
N LEU A 267 -5.59 12.46 -11.85
CA LEU A 267 -5.95 11.07 -12.10
C LEU A 267 -6.72 10.91 -13.42
N ASN A 268 -7.72 11.76 -13.65
CA ASN A 268 -8.48 11.74 -14.91
C ASN A 268 -7.63 12.09 -16.13
N GLY A 269 -6.65 12.97 -15.99
CA GLY A 269 -5.70 13.30 -17.07
C GLY A 269 -4.86 12.08 -17.47
N MET A 270 -4.35 11.34 -16.47
CA MET A 270 -3.62 10.09 -16.69
C MET A 270 -4.50 9.03 -17.36
N LEU A 271 -5.73 8.82 -16.86
CA LEU A 271 -6.66 7.83 -17.43
C LEU A 271 -7.08 8.15 -18.87
N LYS A 272 -7.09 9.43 -19.27
CA LYS A 272 -7.41 9.87 -20.64
C LYS A 272 -6.20 9.89 -21.59
N GLY A 273 -5.00 9.59 -21.09
CA GLY A 273 -3.77 9.60 -21.91
C GLY A 273 -3.35 10.99 -22.41
N LYS A 274 -3.81 12.08 -21.78
CA LYS A 274 -3.39 13.44 -22.16
C LYS A 274 -2.16 13.84 -21.34
N PRO A 275 -1.04 14.26 -21.97
CA PRO A 275 0.01 14.97 -21.24
C PRO A 275 -0.63 16.23 -20.65
N ILE A 276 -0.61 16.37 -19.32
CA ILE A 276 -1.04 17.61 -18.67
C ILE A 276 0.12 18.59 -18.85
N GLU A 277 0.05 19.45 -19.87
CA GLU A 277 0.97 20.57 -20.02
C GLU A 277 0.87 21.45 -18.78
N ARG A 278 1.94 21.43 -17.96
CA ARG A 278 2.09 22.36 -16.85
C ARG A 278 2.88 23.54 -17.36
N LYS A 279 2.18 24.65 -17.62
CA LYS A 279 2.87 25.95 -17.73
C LYS A 279 3.55 26.23 -16.39
N PRO A 280 4.85 26.56 -16.36
CA PRO A 280 5.50 26.98 -15.13
C PRO A 280 4.88 28.32 -14.74
N GLY A 281 4.04 28.32 -13.72
CA GLY A 281 3.47 29.52 -13.14
C GLY A 281 4.52 30.27 -12.34
N PHE A 282 5.46 30.93 -13.03
CA PHE A 282 6.21 32.04 -12.44
C PHE A 282 5.44 33.32 -12.77
N ILE A 283 4.72 33.85 -11.78
CA ILE A 283 4.43 35.27 -11.74
C ILE A 283 5.49 35.88 -10.84
N SER A 284 6.49 36.51 -11.45
CA SER A 284 7.34 37.47 -10.76
C SER A 284 6.47 38.66 -10.39
N SER A 285 6.31 38.90 -9.08
CA SER A 285 5.78 40.16 -8.58
C SER A 285 6.95 41.12 -8.41
N SER A 286 7.20 41.94 -9.41
CA SER A 286 7.87 43.23 -9.23
C SER A 286 6.80 44.28 -8.95
N LEU A 287 6.76 44.75 -7.70
CA LEU A 287 6.58 46.14 -7.28
C LEU A 287 7.16 46.27 -5.87
#